data_AF-A0A443RXX4-F1
#
_entry.id   AF-A0A443RXX4-F1
#
_cell.length_a   1.000
_cell.length_b   1.000
_cell.length_c   1.000
_cell.angle_alpha   90.00
_cell.angle_beta   90.00
_cell.angle_gamma   90.00
#
_symmetry.space_group_name_H-M   'P 1'
#
loop_
_entity.id
_entity.type
_entity.pdbx_description
1 polymer ?
#
loop_
_entity_poly.entity_id
_entity_poly.type
_entity_poly.pdbx_seq_one_letter_code
_entity_poly.pdbx_strand_id
1 'polypeptide(L)'
;MFIYLHSLDAFYKMRGTGRIDVKLFTVPPLPDVKIPFSRVNHNKFMVTEKHAYIGTSNWSADYFVNTGGVGFVANTTDTRNNIRTQLERVFTRDWFSIYATFLHNN
;
A
#
# COMPACT_ATOMS: atom_id res chain seq x y z
N MET A 1 2.06 -14.31 14.55
CA MET A 1 2.45 -13.34 13.50
C MET A 1 2.04 -13.94 12.16
N PHE A 2 1.49 -13.14 11.24
CA PHE A 2 0.80 -13.59 10.02
C PHE A 2 1.69 -14.42 9.08
N ILE A 3 1.66 -15.75 9.21
CA ILE A 3 2.55 -16.68 8.48
C ILE A 3 2.46 -16.47 6.96
N TYR A 4 1.27 -16.17 6.45
CA TYR A 4 1.05 -15.89 5.04
C TYR A 4 1.83 -14.67 4.53
N LEU A 5 2.21 -13.71 5.39
CA LEU A 5 3.02 -12.57 4.96
C LEU A 5 4.44 -12.99 4.57
N HIS A 6 4.98 -14.09 5.13
CA HIS A 6 6.30 -14.58 4.73
C HIS A 6 6.39 -15.02 3.26
N SER A 7 5.27 -15.32 2.59
CA SER A 7 5.32 -15.58 1.15
C SER A 7 5.75 -14.35 0.36
N LEU A 8 5.52 -13.14 0.88
CA LEU A 8 5.97 -11.89 0.26
C LEU A 8 7.48 -11.66 0.42
N ASP A 9 8.12 -12.31 1.38
CA ASP A 9 9.59 -12.26 1.56
C ASP A 9 10.33 -12.95 0.40
N ALA A 10 9.67 -13.88 -0.30
CA ALA A 10 10.24 -14.51 -1.49
C ALA A 10 10.61 -13.50 -2.59
N PHE A 11 9.85 -12.40 -2.70
CA PHE A 11 10.11 -11.36 -3.69
C PHE A 11 11.38 -10.55 -3.41
N TYR A 12 11.77 -10.41 -2.13
CA TYR A 12 13.04 -9.78 -1.78
C TYR A 12 14.25 -10.63 -2.24
N LYS A 13 14.09 -11.95 -2.25
CA LYS A 13 15.15 -12.92 -2.60
C LYS A 13 15.23 -13.23 -4.10
N MET A 14 14.33 -12.69 -4.91
CA MET A 14 14.35 -12.88 -6.37
C MET A 14 15.60 -12.23 -6.97
N ARG A 15 16.42 -13.01 -7.67
CA ARG A 15 17.62 -12.54 -8.38
C ARG A 15 17.22 -12.04 -9.78
N GLY A 16 17.47 -10.76 -10.08
CA GLY A 16 17.15 -10.10 -11.35
C GLY A 16 17.42 -8.59 -11.32
N THR A 17 16.95 -7.83 -12.31
CA THR A 17 17.15 -6.36 -12.41
C THR A 17 16.16 -5.53 -11.60
N GLY A 18 15.24 -6.17 -10.87
CA GLY A 18 14.21 -5.50 -10.08
C GLY A 18 14.31 -5.84 -8.59
N ARG A 19 13.77 -4.94 -7.75
CA ARG A 19 13.64 -5.14 -6.30
C ARG A 19 12.19 -4.87 -5.90
N ILE A 20 11.63 -5.76 -5.08
CA ILE A 20 10.34 -5.54 -4.44
C ILE A 20 10.61 -5.42 -2.95
N ASP A 21 10.30 -4.26 -2.41
CA ASP A 21 10.37 -3.99 -0.98
C ASP A 21 8.95 -4.11 -0.39
N VAL A 22 8.85 -4.70 0.80
CA VAL A 22 7.56 -4.86 1.49
C VAL A 22 7.68 -4.36 2.90
N LYS A 23 6.76 -3.46 3.29
CA LYS A 23 6.64 -2.97 4.66
C LYS A 23 5.23 -3.23 5.21
N LEU A 24 5.18 -3.59 6.49
CA LEU A 24 3.95 -3.64 7.27
C LEU A 24 3.69 -2.27 7.92
N PHE A 25 2.54 -1.67 7.61
CA PHE A 25 2.11 -0.41 8.22
C PHE A 25 1.25 -0.68 9.47
N THR A 26 1.64 -0.11 10.60
CA THR A 26 0.98 -0.29 11.89
C THR A 26 0.30 0.99 12.34
N VAL A 27 -1.03 0.99 12.42
CA VAL A 27 -1.76 2.13 12.97
C VAL A 27 -1.51 2.18 14.49
N PRO A 28 -0.99 3.30 15.04
CA PRO A 28 -0.71 3.37 16.47
C PRO A 28 -2.01 3.25 17.29
N PRO A 29 -1.97 2.72 18.52
CA PRO A 29 -3.15 2.70 19.40
C PRO A 29 -3.55 4.11 19.84
N LEU A 30 -4.80 4.28 20.30
CA LEU A 30 -5.17 5.45 21.11
C LEU A 30 -4.85 5.14 22.59
N PRO A 31 -4.43 6.13 23.39
CA PRO A 31 -4.07 5.92 24.79
C PRO A 31 -5.21 5.34 25.64
N ASP A 32 -6.43 5.86 25.47
CA ASP A 32 -7.49 5.67 26.47
C ASP A 32 -8.65 4.77 26.02
N VAL A 33 -8.72 4.42 24.73
CA VAL A 33 -9.84 3.64 24.18
C VAL A 33 -9.37 2.70 23.08
N LYS A 34 -9.54 1.39 23.29
CA LYS A 34 -9.29 0.35 22.28
C LYS A 34 -10.61 -0.24 21.79
N ILE A 35 -11.25 0.44 20.83
CA ILE A 35 -12.40 -0.13 20.10
C ILE A 35 -11.85 -1.00 18.97
N PRO A 36 -12.13 -2.32 18.94
CA PRO A 36 -11.70 -3.21 17.87
C PRO A 36 -12.08 -2.68 16.48
N PHE A 37 -11.17 -2.79 15.51
CA PHE A 37 -11.38 -2.43 14.10
C PHE A 37 -11.74 -0.96 13.80
N SER A 38 -11.77 -0.08 14.81
CA SER A 38 -12.09 1.34 14.61
C SER A 38 -10.96 2.15 13.97
N ARG A 39 -9.73 1.63 14.01
CA ARG A 39 -8.54 2.29 13.47
C ARG A 39 -7.81 1.37 12.51
N VAL A 40 -7.98 1.64 11.21
CA VAL A 40 -7.38 0.87 10.12
C VAL A 40 -6.85 1.81 9.04
N ASN A 41 -5.73 1.44 8.43
CA ASN A 41 -5.34 1.98 7.13
C ASN A 41 -5.97 1.06 6.08
N HIS A 42 -6.98 1.56 5.36
CA HIS A 42 -7.79 0.76 4.43
C HIS A 42 -7.75 1.33 3.01
N ASN A 43 -6.64 1.97 2.64
CA ASN A 43 -6.45 2.58 1.35
C ASN A 43 -6.30 1.52 0.24
N LYS A 44 -6.92 1.77 -0.93
CA LYS A 44 -6.67 0.98 -2.16
C LYS A 44 -6.26 1.93 -3.27
N PHE A 45 -4.96 2.15 -3.37
CA PHE A 45 -4.39 2.98 -4.41
C PHE A 45 -3.07 2.39 -4.90
N MET A 46 -2.65 2.82 -6.08
CA MET A 46 -1.31 2.57 -6.62
C MET A 46 -0.82 3.87 -7.26
N VAL A 47 0.47 4.14 -7.13
CA VAL A 47 1.11 5.27 -7.79
C VAL A 47 2.35 4.76 -8.53
N THR A 48 2.53 5.23 -9.76
CA THR A 48 3.71 4.97 -10.61
C THR A 48 4.31 6.31 -11.00
N GLU A 49 5.34 6.33 -11.84
CA GLU A 49 5.96 7.54 -12.39
C GLU A 49 4.96 8.38 -13.21
N LYS A 50 3.96 7.75 -13.82
CA LYS A 50 3.03 8.40 -14.77
C LYS A 50 1.56 8.37 -14.35
N HIS A 51 1.17 7.40 -13.53
CA HIS A 51 -0.23 7.14 -13.22
C HIS A 51 -0.52 7.12 -11.72
N ALA A 52 -1.72 7.55 -11.37
CA ALA A 52 -2.34 7.30 -10.08
C ALA A 52 -3.63 6.50 -10.27
N TYR A 53 -3.77 5.43 -9.50
CA TYR A 53 -4.96 4.61 -9.40
C TYR A 53 -5.54 4.73 -8.00
N ILE A 54 -6.85 4.93 -7.90
CA ILE A 54 -7.63 4.87 -6.65
C ILE A 54 -8.86 4.03 -6.94
N GLY A 55 -9.19 3.07 -6.07
CA GLY A 55 -10.36 2.23 -6.30
C GLY A 55 -10.99 1.70 -5.02
N THR A 56 -12.03 0.88 -5.20
CA THR A 56 -12.76 0.23 -4.10
C THR A 56 -12.25 -1.19 -3.81
N SER A 57 -11.61 -1.84 -4.78
CA SER A 57 -11.19 -3.24 -4.70
C SER A 57 -9.86 -3.43 -4.00
N ASN A 58 -9.79 -4.44 -3.12
CA ASN A 58 -8.53 -4.90 -2.55
C ASN A 58 -7.67 -5.64 -3.60
N TRP A 59 -6.37 -5.78 -3.32
CA TRP A 59 -5.42 -6.50 -4.17
C TRP A 59 -5.37 -8.01 -3.87
N SER A 60 -6.49 -8.59 -3.45
CA SER A 60 -6.63 -10.03 -3.23
C SER A 60 -7.39 -10.67 -4.39
N ALA A 61 -7.04 -11.92 -4.72
CA ALA A 61 -7.51 -12.60 -5.93
C ALA A 61 -9.04 -12.64 -6.05
N ASP A 62 -9.76 -12.81 -4.93
CA ASP A 62 -11.21 -12.85 -4.85
C ASP A 62 -11.88 -11.56 -5.37
N TYR A 63 -11.23 -10.40 -5.20
CA TYR A 63 -11.75 -9.13 -5.72
C TYR A 63 -11.66 -8.99 -7.25
N PHE A 64 -10.90 -9.85 -7.92
CA PHE A 64 -10.81 -9.88 -9.39
C PHE A 64 -11.85 -10.80 -10.02
N VAL A 65 -12.36 -11.78 -9.27
CA VAL A 65 -13.25 -12.82 -9.81
C VAL A 65 -14.69 -12.73 -9.29
N ASN A 66 -14.88 -12.31 -8.04
CA ASN A 66 -16.16 -12.42 -7.34
C ASN A 66 -16.75 -11.08 -6.90
N THR A 67 -16.04 -9.96 -7.10
CA THR A 67 -16.44 -8.66 -6.57
C THR A 67 -16.46 -7.61 -7.67
N GLY A 68 -17.56 -6.87 -7.77
CA GLY A 68 -17.64 -5.65 -8.58
C GLY A 68 -17.04 -4.46 -7.84
N GLY A 69 -16.42 -3.53 -8.57
CA GLY A 69 -15.82 -2.34 -8.00
C GLY A 69 -15.69 -1.20 -9.00
N VAL A 70 -15.27 -0.04 -8.50
CA VAL A 70 -14.98 1.13 -9.33
C VAL A 70 -13.54 1.56 -9.08
N GLY A 71 -12.87 1.92 -10.17
CA GLY A 71 -11.51 2.44 -10.16
C GLY A 71 -11.42 3.73 -10.97
N PHE A 72 -10.64 4.68 -10.46
CA PHE A 72 -10.25 5.89 -11.14
C PHE A 72 -8.76 5.81 -11.48
N VAL A 73 -8.42 6.07 -12.75
CA VAL A 73 -7.04 6.14 -13.22
C VAL A 73 -6.79 7.53 -13.77
N ALA A 74 -5.84 8.25 -13.18
CA ALA A 74 -5.29 9.46 -13.74
C ALA A 74 -3.99 9.16 -14.46
N ASN A 75 -3.88 9.60 -15.71
CA ASN A 75 -2.62 9.70 -16.45
C ASN A 75 -2.24 11.17 -16.51
N THR A 76 -1.14 11.54 -15.86
CA THR A 76 -0.71 12.94 -15.74
C THR A 76 0.61 13.13 -16.47
N THR A 77 0.63 14.04 -17.44
CA THR A 77 1.85 14.43 -18.16
C THR A 77 2.62 15.56 -17.47
N ASP A 78 1.91 16.40 -16.71
CA ASP A 78 2.52 17.42 -15.85
C ASP A 78 3.10 16.79 -14.59
N THR A 79 4.23 17.31 -14.11
CA THR A 79 4.90 16.89 -12.89
C THR A 79 4.59 17.79 -11.69
N ARG A 80 3.83 18.88 -11.88
CA ARG A 80 3.54 19.85 -10.81
C ARG A 80 2.13 19.71 -10.27
N ASN A 81 2.06 19.48 -8.96
CA ASN A 81 0.86 19.59 -8.11
C ASN A 81 -0.45 19.01 -8.69
N ASN A 82 -0.41 17.74 -9.09
CA ASN A 82 -1.56 16.98 -9.56
C ASN A 82 -1.89 15.80 -8.64
N ILE A 83 -2.98 15.09 -8.94
CA ILE A 83 -3.44 13.94 -8.14
C ILE A 83 -2.38 12.85 -7.98
N ARG A 84 -1.54 12.61 -9.00
CA ARG A 84 -0.44 11.64 -8.94
C ARG A 84 0.61 12.06 -7.93
N THR A 85 1.05 13.32 -7.97
CA THR A 85 2.02 13.84 -7.00
C THR A 85 1.46 13.90 -5.57
N GLN A 86 0.17 14.19 -5.41
CA GLN A 86 -0.48 14.18 -4.09
C GLN A 86 -0.56 12.76 -3.53
N LEU A 87 -0.90 11.77 -4.35
CA LEU A 87 -0.96 10.37 -3.95
C LEU A 87 0.42 9.80 -3.61
N GLU A 88 1.46 10.20 -4.35
CA GLU A 88 2.86 9.89 -4.00
C GLU A 88 3.25 10.47 -2.64
N ARG A 89 2.83 11.69 -2.30
CA ARG A 89 3.06 12.27 -0.96
C ARG A 89 2.39 11.45 0.14
N VAL A 90 1.18 10.94 -0.09
CA VAL A 90 0.51 10.04 0.86
C VAL A 90 1.29 8.73 1.02
N PHE A 91 1.69 8.11 -0.10
CA PHE A 91 2.51 6.89 -0.08
C PHE A 91 3.81 7.09 0.69
N THR A 92 4.59 8.10 0.32
CA THR A 92 5.90 8.38 0.92
C THR A 92 5.81 8.74 2.40
N ARG A 93 4.81 9.55 2.80
CA ARG A 93 4.52 9.84 4.22
C ARG A 93 4.37 8.55 5.02
N ASP A 94 3.58 7.59 4.54
CA ASP A 94 3.32 6.34 5.26
C ASP A 94 4.54 5.40 5.19
N TRP A 95 5.14 5.26 4.02
CA TRP A 95 6.27 4.36 3.75
C TRP A 95 7.54 4.68 4.55
N PHE A 96 7.82 5.97 4.73
CA PHE A 96 8.98 6.46 5.49
C PHE A 96 8.65 6.80 6.95
N SER A 97 7.41 6.60 7.39
CA SER A 97 7.05 6.82 8.79
C SER A 97 7.64 5.75 9.71
N ILE A 98 7.71 6.08 11.01
CA ILE A 98 8.03 5.12 12.08
C ILE A 98 7.01 3.98 12.22
N TYR A 99 5.87 4.10 11.53
CA TYR A 99 4.79 3.13 11.56
C TYR A 99 4.92 2.05 10.47
N ALA A 100 5.92 2.16 9.58
CA ALA A 100 6.17 1.19 8.51
C ALA A 100 7.48 0.42 8.75
N THR A 101 7.37 -0.89 8.96
CA THR A 101 8.53 -1.77 9.21
C THR A 101 8.71 -2.75 8.06
N PHE A 102 9.95 -2.97 7.62
CA PHE A 102 10.23 -4.01 6.61
C PHE A 102 9.77 -5.38 7.09
N LEU A 103 9.22 -6.15 6.15
CA LEU A 103 8.74 -7.50 6.45
C LEU A 103 9.88 -8.52 6.52
N HIS A 104 10.95 -8.26 5.78
CA HIS A 104 12.24 -8.95 5.89
C HIS A 104 12.96 -8.37 7.13
N ASN A 105 13.13 -9.19 8.16
CA ASN A 105 14.12 -8.89 9.19
C ASN A 105 15.50 -9.22 8.59
N ASN A 106 16.44 -8.27 8.69
CA ASN A 106 17.87 -8.61 8.63
C ASN A 106 18.23 -9.46 9.85
#